data_AF-A0A2P2DHY7-F1
#
_entry.id   AF-A0A2P2DHY7-F1
#
_cell.length_a   1.000
_cell.length_b   1.000
_cell.length_c   1.000
_cell.angle_alpha   90.00
_cell.angle_beta   90.00
_cell.angle_gamma   90.00
#
_symmetry.space_group_name_H-M   'P 1'
#
loop_
_entity.id
_entity.type
_entity.pdbx_description
1 polymer ?
#
loop_
_entity_poly.entity_id
_entity_poly.type
_entity_poly.pdbx_seq_one_letter_code
_entity_poly.pdbx_strand_id
1 'polypeptide(L)'
;MKEVLVTIQTVYQYLEKLGPKKSFQILKNLGYEKLLSLTGKVPKERLIVLTQKLSEETVVELVNQIPEKILVEMIRENDDDDLVYFIHSLSIADLAIVSKSIPPHDVGLLAKTLGPEASVEVLKSLGIQKSISLLKEIPMRDFLWLVDKIQLQPIIQLVNELSVADCKKWIKQRGLEELPILLKFFGVSNVLEIFKKLGMNQALAMMQLLGTREMMELSVLLSKMNLDLQNIPSHLHSKPVVLEKQKSKVSPKKKAAPKKKKVVKRSH
;
A
#
# COMPACT_ATOMS: atom_id res chain seq x y z
N MET A 1 -45.20 6.22 10.99
CA MET A 1 -45.47 5.43 12.22
C MET A 1 -45.11 3.95 12.07
N LYS A 2 -45.52 3.25 10.99
CA LYS A 2 -45.18 1.82 10.80
C LYS A 2 -43.68 1.54 10.71
N GLU A 3 -42.91 2.33 9.95
CA GLU A 3 -41.45 2.12 9.83
C GLU A 3 -40.73 2.27 11.16
N VAL A 4 -41.02 3.34 11.93
CA VAL A 4 -40.41 3.60 13.24
C VAL A 4 -40.64 2.44 14.23
N LEU A 5 -41.86 1.88 14.26
CA LEU A 5 -42.18 0.73 15.10
C LEU A 5 -41.38 -0.53 14.69
N VAL A 6 -41.22 -0.77 13.38
CA VAL A 6 -40.43 -1.90 12.86
C VAL A 6 -38.96 -1.75 13.22
N THR A 7 -38.39 -0.54 13.14
CA THR A 7 -36.98 -0.29 13.50
C THR A 7 -36.74 -0.49 15.00
N ILE A 8 -37.64 -0.01 15.86
CA ILE A 8 -37.56 -0.18 17.32
C ILE A 8 -37.64 -1.67 17.69
N GLN A 9 -38.55 -2.42 17.07
CA GLN A 9 -38.68 -3.86 17.30
C GLN A 9 -37.42 -4.62 16.83
N THR A 10 -36.80 -4.16 15.75
CA THR A 10 -35.55 -4.73 15.22
C THR A 10 -34.37 -4.48 16.17
N VAL A 11 -34.24 -3.27 16.72
CA VAL A 11 -33.23 -2.94 17.75
C VAL A 11 -33.43 -3.79 19.00
N TYR A 12 -34.67 -3.96 19.46
CA TYR A 12 -34.96 -4.76 20.64
C TYR A 12 -34.56 -6.23 20.44
N GLN A 13 -34.94 -6.83 19.31
CA GLN A 13 -34.55 -8.19 18.95
C GLN A 13 -33.03 -8.37 18.81
N TYR A 14 -32.33 -7.35 18.32
CA TYR A 14 -30.88 -7.32 18.24
C TYR A 14 -30.25 -7.35 19.65
N LEU A 15 -30.68 -6.46 20.54
CA LEU A 15 -30.16 -6.37 21.90
C LEU A 15 -30.50 -7.61 22.75
N GLU A 16 -31.69 -8.19 22.57
CA GLU A 16 -32.12 -9.40 23.27
C GLU A 16 -31.21 -10.59 22.95
N LYS A 17 -30.90 -10.82 21.66
CA LYS A 17 -30.04 -11.92 21.21
C LYS A 17 -28.56 -11.76 21.59
N LEU A 18 -28.12 -10.53 21.88
CA LEU A 18 -26.77 -10.23 22.34
C LEU A 18 -26.54 -10.55 23.83
N GLY A 19 -27.62 -10.70 24.59
CA GLY A 19 -27.59 -10.88 26.03
C GLY A 19 -27.44 -9.54 26.79
N PRO A 20 -27.85 -9.50 28.07
CA PRO A 20 -28.05 -8.25 28.82
C PRO A 20 -26.76 -7.47 29.10
N LYS A 21 -25.60 -8.14 29.28
CA LYS A 21 -24.32 -7.47 29.55
C LYS A 21 -23.80 -6.75 28.30
N LYS A 22 -23.64 -7.47 27.19
CA LYS A 22 -23.18 -6.93 25.90
C LYS A 22 -24.10 -5.82 25.39
N SER A 23 -25.41 -6.06 25.40
CA SER A 23 -26.39 -5.09 24.93
C SER A 23 -26.35 -3.78 25.73
N PHE A 24 -26.23 -3.86 27.05
CA PHE A 24 -26.14 -2.67 27.89
C PHE A 24 -24.86 -1.86 27.65
N GLN A 25 -23.70 -2.50 27.53
CA GLN A 25 -22.44 -1.81 27.26
C GLN A 25 -22.43 -1.14 25.88
N ILE A 26 -22.92 -1.85 24.85
CA ILE A 26 -23.07 -1.33 23.49
C ILE A 26 -24.03 -0.13 23.49
N LEU A 27 -25.20 -0.25 24.12
CA LEU A 27 -26.17 0.85 24.21
C LEU A 27 -25.61 2.06 24.94
N LYS A 28 -24.88 1.85 26.05
CA LYS A 28 -24.27 2.90 26.86
C LYS A 28 -23.18 3.66 26.08
N ASN A 29 -22.35 2.94 25.33
CA ASN A 29 -21.16 3.52 24.70
C ASN A 29 -21.41 4.07 23.29
N LEU A 30 -22.33 3.47 22.52
CA LEU A 30 -22.66 3.90 21.16
C LEU A 30 -23.81 4.91 21.12
N GLY A 31 -24.68 4.87 22.12
CA GLY A 31 -25.93 5.63 22.14
C GLY A 31 -27.00 5.02 21.25
N TYR A 32 -28.25 5.37 21.55
CA TYR A 32 -29.43 4.83 20.87
C TYR A 32 -29.48 5.20 19.38
N GLU A 33 -29.08 6.41 19.00
CA GLU A 33 -29.20 6.89 17.62
C GLU A 33 -28.31 6.12 16.64
N LYS A 34 -27.03 5.91 16.98
CA LYS A 34 -26.09 5.16 16.13
C LYS A 34 -26.53 3.71 15.97
N LEU A 35 -27.02 3.08 17.05
CA LEU A 35 -27.53 1.72 17.00
C LEU A 35 -28.79 1.61 16.15
N LEU A 36 -29.73 2.53 16.31
CA LEU A 36 -30.96 2.56 15.51
C LEU A 36 -30.62 2.74 14.02
N SER A 37 -29.67 3.61 13.70
CA SER A 37 -29.24 3.85 12.32
C SER A 37 -28.56 2.63 11.70
N LEU A 38 -27.63 1.98 12.43
CA LEU A 38 -26.93 0.78 11.96
C LEU A 38 -27.87 -0.42 11.79
N THR A 39 -28.71 -0.69 12.79
CA THR A 39 -29.70 -1.79 12.74
C THR A 39 -30.80 -1.56 11.71
N GLY A 40 -31.09 -0.31 11.34
CA GLY A 40 -31.98 0.02 10.24
C GLY A 40 -31.36 -0.20 8.85
N LYS A 41 -30.03 -0.15 8.72
CA LYS A 41 -29.31 -0.22 7.43
C LYS A 41 -28.60 -1.56 7.20
N VAL A 42 -28.32 -2.32 8.23
CA VAL A 42 -27.62 -3.60 8.16
C VAL A 42 -28.54 -4.71 8.67
N PRO A 43 -28.58 -5.89 8.01
CA PRO A 43 -29.33 -7.04 8.51
C PRO A 43 -28.95 -7.37 9.95
N LYS A 44 -29.96 -7.52 10.82
CA LYS A 44 -29.76 -7.75 12.26
C LYS A 44 -28.95 -9.03 12.52
N GLU A 45 -29.14 -10.08 11.72
CA GLU A 45 -28.42 -11.34 11.85
C GLU A 45 -26.90 -11.13 11.71
N ARG A 46 -26.48 -10.34 10.72
CA ARG A 46 -25.06 -10.06 10.48
C ARG A 46 -24.46 -9.21 11.59
N LEU A 47 -25.19 -8.19 12.05
CA LEU A 47 -24.74 -7.41 13.22
C LEU A 47 -24.58 -8.29 14.46
N ILE A 48 -25.49 -9.24 14.69
CA ILE A 48 -25.38 -10.17 15.82
C ILE A 48 -24.13 -11.03 15.68
N VAL A 49 -23.91 -11.65 14.51
CA VAL A 49 -22.73 -12.50 14.27
C VAL A 49 -21.44 -11.74 14.50
N LEU A 50 -21.30 -10.55 13.91
CA LEU A 50 -20.11 -9.70 14.07
C LEU A 50 -19.90 -9.29 15.53
N THR A 51 -20.96 -8.86 16.22
CA THR A 51 -20.88 -8.41 17.63
C THR A 51 -20.66 -9.57 18.61
N GLN A 52 -21.05 -10.80 18.23
CA GLN A 52 -20.74 -11.99 19.01
C GLN A 52 -19.27 -12.39 18.86
N LYS A 53 -18.72 -12.32 17.64
CA LYS A 53 -17.33 -12.66 17.32
C LYS A 53 -16.32 -11.60 17.75
N LEU A 54 -16.75 -10.34 17.87
CA LEU A 54 -15.91 -9.21 18.29
C LEU A 54 -16.09 -8.87 19.76
N SER A 55 -15.07 -8.22 20.34
CA SER A 55 -15.15 -7.65 21.68
C SER A 55 -16.01 -6.38 21.69
N GLU A 56 -16.61 -6.06 22.84
CA GLU A 56 -17.45 -4.88 23.01
C GLU A 56 -16.66 -3.58 22.76
N GLU A 57 -15.41 -3.54 23.24
CA GLU A 57 -14.48 -2.43 23.04
C GLU A 57 -14.17 -2.22 21.55
N THR A 58 -13.84 -3.31 20.84
CA THR A 58 -13.57 -3.29 19.40
C THR A 58 -14.76 -2.77 18.59
N VAL A 59 -15.98 -3.21 18.92
CA VAL A 59 -17.21 -2.74 18.24
C VAL A 59 -17.41 -1.24 18.47
N VAL A 60 -17.21 -0.76 19.68
CA VAL A 60 -17.33 0.67 20.02
C VAL A 60 -16.27 1.49 19.28
N GLU A 61 -15.02 1.04 19.24
CA GLU A 61 -13.95 1.72 18.53
C GLU A 61 -14.20 1.81 17.02
N LEU A 62 -14.65 0.71 16.39
CA LEU A 62 -14.97 0.68 14.97
C LEU A 62 -16.00 1.74 14.59
N VAL A 63 -17.11 1.80 15.33
CA VAL A 63 -18.19 2.76 15.07
C VAL A 63 -17.79 4.21 15.37
N ASN A 64 -16.81 4.42 16.24
CA ASN A 64 -16.30 5.75 16.54
C ASN A 64 -15.23 6.23 15.55
N GLN A 65 -14.41 5.34 15.00
CA GLN A 65 -13.32 5.73 14.08
C GLN A 65 -13.70 5.68 12.60
N ILE A 66 -14.62 4.79 12.22
CA ILE A 66 -15.06 4.58 10.84
C ILE A 66 -16.45 5.21 10.65
N PRO A 67 -16.64 6.07 9.63
CA PRO A 67 -17.94 6.63 9.31
C PRO A 67 -18.99 5.56 9.09
N GLU A 68 -20.20 5.77 9.63
CA GLU A 68 -21.30 4.81 9.58
C GLU A 68 -21.59 4.30 8.17
N LYS A 69 -21.60 5.20 7.17
CA LYS A 69 -21.82 4.85 5.77
C LYS A 69 -20.82 3.79 5.28
N ILE A 70 -19.54 3.97 5.61
CA ILE A 70 -18.46 3.06 5.19
C ILE A 70 -18.60 1.73 5.93
N LEU A 71 -18.91 1.74 7.23
CA LEU A 71 -19.15 0.51 7.99
C LEU A 71 -20.30 -0.32 7.41
N VAL A 72 -21.40 0.33 7.05
CA VAL A 72 -22.55 -0.34 6.43
C VAL A 72 -22.13 -0.98 5.10
N GLU A 73 -21.38 -0.27 4.27
CA GLU A 73 -20.88 -0.80 2.99
C GLU A 73 -19.87 -1.94 3.21
N MET A 74 -18.95 -1.82 4.18
CA MET A 74 -18.02 -2.90 4.56
C MET A 74 -18.75 -4.16 4.97
N ILE A 75 -19.75 -4.03 5.85
CA ILE A 75 -20.54 -5.18 6.28
C ILE A 75 -21.29 -5.78 5.09
N ARG A 76 -21.87 -4.97 4.19
CA ARG A 76 -22.65 -5.50 3.06
C ARG A 76 -21.79 -6.22 2.02
N GLU A 77 -20.62 -5.69 1.70
CA GLU A 77 -19.80 -6.13 0.56
C GLU A 77 -18.79 -7.24 0.91
N ASN A 78 -18.55 -7.52 2.20
CA ASN A 78 -17.55 -8.48 2.66
C ASN A 78 -18.22 -9.59 3.47
N ASP A 79 -17.60 -10.77 3.53
CA ASP A 79 -18.08 -11.87 4.37
C ASP A 79 -17.78 -11.63 5.86
N ASP A 80 -18.61 -12.20 6.75
CA ASP A 80 -18.51 -11.97 8.20
C ASP A 80 -17.16 -12.46 8.77
N ASP A 81 -16.66 -13.59 8.28
CA ASP A 81 -15.39 -14.17 8.74
C ASP A 81 -14.18 -13.34 8.27
N ASP A 82 -14.19 -12.86 7.03
CA ASP A 82 -13.14 -11.99 6.49
C ASP A 82 -13.07 -10.67 7.25
N LEU A 83 -14.23 -10.06 7.55
CA LEU A 83 -14.29 -8.84 8.35
C LEU A 83 -13.71 -9.04 9.75
N VAL A 84 -14.08 -10.13 10.42
CA VAL A 84 -13.54 -10.47 11.74
C VAL A 84 -12.03 -10.68 11.67
N TYR A 85 -11.55 -11.36 10.62
CA TYR A 85 -10.12 -11.55 10.40
C TYR A 85 -9.40 -10.20 10.22
N PHE A 86 -9.92 -9.31 9.38
CA PHE A 86 -9.33 -8.00 9.14
C PHE A 86 -9.29 -7.14 10.40
N ILE A 87 -10.36 -7.17 11.19
CA ILE A 87 -10.45 -6.41 12.45
C ILE A 87 -9.45 -6.90 13.49
N HIS A 88 -9.21 -8.21 13.59
CA HIS A 88 -8.21 -8.76 14.51
C HIS A 88 -6.77 -8.62 14.00
N SER A 89 -6.59 -8.64 12.68
CA SER A 89 -5.26 -8.64 12.07
C SER A 89 -4.71 -7.23 11.84
N LEU A 90 -5.56 -6.22 11.66
CA LEU A 90 -5.17 -4.82 11.48
C LEU A 90 -5.53 -4.01 12.74
N SER A 91 -4.77 -2.95 13.02
CA SER A 91 -5.19 -2.00 14.04
C SER A 91 -6.46 -1.26 13.57
N ILE A 92 -7.30 -0.79 14.50
CA ILE A 92 -8.52 -0.05 14.15
C ILE A 92 -8.18 1.24 13.38
N ALA A 93 -7.08 1.89 13.73
CA ALA A 93 -6.59 3.07 13.01
C ALA A 93 -6.24 2.75 11.55
N ASP A 94 -5.54 1.64 11.33
CA ASP A 94 -5.17 1.18 9.99
C ASP A 94 -6.39 0.79 9.17
N LEU A 95 -7.34 0.07 9.78
CA LEU A 95 -8.60 -0.30 9.15
C LEU A 95 -9.41 0.95 8.78
N ALA A 96 -9.42 1.98 9.62
CA ALA A 96 -10.07 3.25 9.33
C ALA A 96 -9.41 3.99 8.15
N ILE A 97 -8.09 3.88 7.99
CA ILE A 97 -7.38 4.47 6.84
C ILE A 97 -7.71 3.70 5.55
N VAL A 98 -7.65 2.37 5.62
CA VAL A 98 -7.94 1.47 4.49
C VAL A 98 -9.37 1.66 4.00
N SER A 99 -10.35 1.59 4.91
CA SER A 99 -11.78 1.73 4.59
C SER A 99 -12.17 3.10 4.01
N LYS A 100 -11.43 4.16 4.35
CA LYS A 100 -11.62 5.51 3.76
C LYS A 100 -10.98 5.64 2.37
N SER A 101 -10.03 4.77 2.04
CA SER A 101 -9.19 4.93 0.87
C SER A 101 -9.45 3.91 -0.22
N ILE A 102 -9.96 2.73 0.14
CA ILE A 102 -10.24 1.61 -0.74
C ILE A 102 -11.75 1.31 -0.65
N PRO A 103 -12.46 1.21 -1.79
CA PRO A 103 -13.86 0.82 -1.80
C PRO A 103 -14.09 -0.51 -1.08
N PRO A 104 -15.14 -0.64 -0.25
CA PRO A 104 -15.42 -1.90 0.46
C PRO A 104 -15.62 -3.13 -0.43
N HIS A 105 -16.16 -2.94 -1.63
CA HIS A 105 -16.25 -3.97 -2.67
C HIS A 105 -14.86 -4.50 -3.09
N ASP A 106 -13.89 -3.61 -3.24
CA ASP A 106 -12.54 -3.99 -3.68
C ASP A 106 -11.78 -4.72 -2.57
N VAL A 107 -12.05 -4.39 -1.30
CA VAL A 107 -11.56 -5.15 -0.14
C VAL A 107 -12.12 -6.58 -0.14
N GLY A 108 -13.42 -6.74 -0.41
CA GLY A 108 -14.05 -8.06 -0.50
C GLY A 108 -13.49 -8.88 -1.68
N LEU A 109 -13.22 -8.22 -2.81
CA LEU A 109 -12.60 -8.87 -3.95
C LEU A 109 -11.17 -9.33 -3.66
N LEU A 110 -10.38 -8.53 -2.94
CA LEU A 110 -9.06 -8.92 -2.46
C LEU A 110 -9.15 -10.17 -1.56
N ALA A 111 -10.03 -10.12 -0.55
CA ALA A 111 -10.25 -11.23 0.39
C ALA A 111 -10.61 -12.52 -0.35
N LYS A 112 -11.54 -12.45 -1.29
CA LYS A 112 -12.02 -13.60 -2.06
C LYS A 112 -10.97 -14.18 -3.01
N THR A 113 -10.10 -13.34 -3.56
CA THR A 113 -9.15 -13.76 -4.62
C THR A 113 -7.80 -14.19 -4.04
N LEU A 114 -7.28 -13.44 -3.06
CA LEU A 114 -5.98 -13.73 -2.43
C LEU A 114 -6.12 -14.53 -1.13
N GLY A 115 -7.28 -14.48 -0.49
CA GLY A 115 -7.45 -14.85 0.91
C GLY A 115 -7.27 -13.64 1.84
N PRO A 116 -7.92 -13.65 3.01
CA PRO A 116 -7.82 -12.56 3.98
C PRO A 116 -6.41 -12.42 4.56
N GLU A 117 -5.67 -13.52 4.74
CA GLU A 117 -4.28 -13.52 5.25
C GLU A 117 -3.35 -12.77 4.30
N ALA A 118 -3.35 -13.17 3.03
CA ALA A 118 -2.49 -12.59 2.00
C ALA A 118 -2.86 -11.11 1.77
N SER A 119 -4.15 -10.77 1.80
CA SER A 119 -4.60 -9.37 1.68
C SER A 119 -4.03 -8.49 2.79
N VAL A 120 -4.04 -8.96 4.04
CA VAL A 120 -3.42 -8.25 5.16
C VAL A 120 -1.90 -8.20 5.02
N GLU A 121 -1.28 -9.28 4.57
CA GLU A 121 0.16 -9.34 4.34
C GLU A 121 0.62 -8.28 3.34
N VAL A 122 -0.10 -8.08 2.23
CA VAL A 122 0.18 -6.99 1.27
C VAL A 122 0.16 -5.64 1.96
N LEU A 123 -0.92 -5.34 2.70
CA LEU A 123 -1.10 -4.05 3.37
C LEU A 123 0.01 -3.78 4.39
N LYS A 124 0.44 -4.80 5.13
CA LYS A 124 1.48 -4.69 6.16
C LYS A 124 2.89 -4.63 5.57
N SER A 125 3.22 -5.55 4.66
CA SER A 125 4.56 -5.70 4.10
C SER A 125 5.01 -4.48 3.28
N LEU A 126 4.10 -3.90 2.49
CA LEU A 126 4.36 -2.69 1.71
C LEU A 126 4.16 -1.41 2.54
N GLY A 127 3.45 -1.53 3.66
CA GLY A 127 2.91 -0.41 4.42
C GLY A 127 1.60 0.10 3.82
N ILE A 128 0.67 0.48 4.70
CA ILE A 128 -0.71 0.82 4.33
C ILE A 128 -0.78 1.99 3.34
N GLN A 129 0.01 3.05 3.58
CA GLN A 129 0.01 4.24 2.72
C GLN A 129 0.54 3.94 1.31
N LYS A 130 1.60 3.15 1.21
CA LYS A 130 2.19 2.74 -0.07
C LYS A 130 1.22 1.84 -0.83
N SER A 131 0.63 0.86 -0.15
CA SER A 131 -0.40 -0.04 -0.71
C SER A 131 -1.58 0.74 -1.27
N ILE A 132 -2.14 1.67 -0.49
CA ILE A 132 -3.26 2.52 -0.91
C ILE A 132 -2.87 3.35 -2.13
N SER A 133 -1.68 3.92 -2.14
CA SER A 133 -1.22 4.75 -3.25
C SER A 133 -1.02 3.92 -4.53
N LEU A 134 -0.58 2.68 -4.44
CA LEU A 134 -0.46 1.77 -5.58
C LEU A 134 -1.84 1.33 -6.11
N LEU A 135 -2.77 0.98 -5.22
CA LEU A 135 -4.13 0.59 -5.60
C LEU A 135 -4.94 1.74 -6.21
N LYS A 136 -4.53 3.00 -6.00
CA LYS A 136 -5.09 4.15 -6.72
C LYS A 136 -4.54 4.31 -8.14
N GLU A 137 -3.35 3.77 -8.40
CA GLU A 137 -2.68 3.87 -9.71
C GLU A 137 -2.95 2.65 -10.59
N ILE A 138 -3.31 1.51 -9.98
CA ILE A 138 -3.58 0.24 -10.66
C ILE A 138 -5.02 -0.17 -10.39
N PRO A 139 -5.85 -0.40 -11.44
CA PRO A 139 -7.18 -0.95 -11.26
C PRO A 139 -7.12 -2.28 -10.50
N MET A 140 -8.09 -2.51 -9.60
CA MET A 140 -8.09 -3.72 -8.75
C MET A 140 -7.99 -5.01 -9.58
N ARG A 141 -8.71 -5.07 -10.72
CA ARG A 141 -8.66 -6.21 -11.65
C ARG A 141 -7.24 -6.50 -12.15
N ASP A 142 -6.48 -5.46 -12.48
CA ASP A 142 -5.15 -5.62 -13.04
C ASP A 142 -4.13 -6.01 -11.96
N PHE A 143 -4.31 -5.51 -10.73
CA PHE A 143 -3.54 -5.96 -9.57
C PHE A 143 -3.76 -7.46 -9.33
N LEU A 144 -5.02 -7.90 -9.29
CA LEU A 144 -5.37 -9.32 -9.08
C LEU A 144 -4.82 -10.20 -10.20
N TRP A 145 -4.91 -9.74 -11.45
CA TRP A 145 -4.31 -10.42 -12.60
C TRP A 145 -2.79 -10.57 -12.45
N LEU A 146 -2.10 -9.54 -11.95
CA LEU A 146 -0.66 -9.60 -11.73
C LEU A 146 -0.29 -10.63 -10.66
N VAL A 147 -1.06 -10.66 -9.56
CA VAL A 147 -0.87 -11.64 -8.48
C VAL A 147 -1.07 -13.07 -8.99
N ASP A 148 -2.07 -13.31 -9.83
CA ASP A 148 -2.30 -14.60 -10.49
C ASP A 148 -1.10 -15.05 -11.34
N LYS A 149 -0.46 -14.12 -12.07
CA LYS A 149 0.63 -14.47 -12.99
C LYS A 149 2.00 -14.63 -12.36
N ILE A 150 2.30 -13.89 -11.30
CA ILE A 150 3.67 -13.78 -10.76
C ILE A 150 3.76 -14.35 -9.33
N GLN A 151 2.62 -14.55 -8.66
CA GLN A 151 2.53 -14.80 -7.22
C GLN A 151 2.87 -13.55 -6.40
N LEU A 152 2.42 -13.54 -5.15
CA LEU A 152 2.42 -12.32 -4.34
C LEU A 152 3.81 -11.86 -3.88
N GLN A 153 4.68 -12.80 -3.47
CA GLN A 153 6.00 -12.47 -2.90
C GLN A 153 6.93 -11.73 -3.88
N PRO A 154 7.08 -12.15 -5.15
CA PRO A 154 7.84 -11.40 -6.15
C PRO A 154 7.36 -9.96 -6.36
N ILE A 155 6.03 -9.75 -6.33
CA ILE A 155 5.43 -8.43 -6.49
C ILE A 155 5.78 -7.56 -5.28
N ILE A 156 5.64 -8.08 -4.06
CA ILE A 156 5.99 -7.38 -2.83
C ILE A 156 7.47 -6.96 -2.85
N GLN A 157 8.38 -7.86 -3.22
CA GLN A 157 9.81 -7.57 -3.31
C GLN A 157 10.11 -6.46 -4.32
N LEU A 158 9.54 -6.54 -5.52
CA LEU A 158 9.73 -5.54 -6.56
C LEU A 158 9.21 -4.17 -6.09
N VAL A 159 7.98 -4.15 -5.58
CA VAL A 159 7.31 -2.93 -5.15
C VAL A 159 7.97 -2.32 -3.93
N ASN A 160 8.58 -3.10 -3.04
CA ASN A 160 9.30 -2.56 -1.88
C ASN A 160 10.50 -1.71 -2.28
N GLU A 161 11.26 -2.15 -3.28
CA GLU A 161 12.42 -1.41 -3.80
C GLU A 161 12.02 -0.26 -4.73
N LEU A 162 10.89 -0.39 -5.44
CA LEU A 162 10.40 0.65 -6.34
C LEU A 162 9.55 1.70 -5.62
N SER A 163 9.63 2.95 -6.11
CA SER A 163 8.70 4.00 -5.69
C SER A 163 7.35 3.84 -6.39
N VAL A 164 6.28 4.38 -5.81
CA VAL A 164 4.95 4.41 -6.45
C VAL A 164 5.02 5.12 -7.81
N ALA A 165 5.86 6.16 -7.92
CA ALA A 165 6.07 6.88 -9.16
C ALA A 165 6.76 6.02 -10.23
N ASP A 166 7.69 5.14 -9.84
CA ASP A 166 8.35 4.23 -10.77
C ASP A 166 7.38 3.14 -11.25
N CYS A 167 6.59 2.55 -10.35
CA CYS A 167 5.53 1.62 -10.74
C CYS A 167 4.55 2.27 -11.74
N LYS A 168 4.12 3.50 -11.46
CA LYS A 168 3.26 4.27 -12.37
C LYS A 168 3.90 4.51 -13.75
N LYS A 169 5.19 4.86 -13.79
CA LYS A 169 5.92 5.04 -15.05
C LYS A 169 6.00 3.74 -15.84
N TRP A 170 6.28 2.63 -15.16
CA TRP A 170 6.31 1.30 -15.77
C TRP A 170 4.99 1.01 -16.48
N ILE A 171 3.88 1.10 -15.76
CA ILE A 171 2.55 0.77 -16.26
C ILE A 171 2.21 1.62 -17.48
N LYS A 172 2.54 2.91 -17.47
CA LYS A 172 2.28 3.82 -18.57
C LYS A 172 3.11 3.56 -19.83
N GLN A 173 4.37 3.14 -19.67
CA GLN A 173 5.30 3.00 -20.80
C GLN A 173 5.37 1.59 -21.37
N ARG A 174 5.21 0.57 -20.54
CA ARG A 174 5.38 -0.85 -20.91
C ARG A 174 4.10 -1.66 -20.78
N GLY A 175 3.17 -1.20 -19.96
CA GLY A 175 2.01 -2.00 -19.56
C GLY A 175 2.34 -3.02 -18.47
N LEU A 176 1.28 -3.59 -17.89
CA LEU A 176 1.40 -4.62 -16.85
C LEU A 176 1.74 -6.00 -17.43
N GLU A 177 1.41 -6.24 -18.70
CA GLU A 177 1.55 -7.54 -19.35
C GLU A 177 3.00 -8.01 -19.50
N GLU A 178 3.94 -7.09 -19.63
CA GLU A 178 5.35 -7.42 -19.78
C GLU A 178 6.04 -7.80 -18.47
N LEU A 179 5.47 -7.39 -17.33
CA LEU A 179 6.10 -7.57 -16.03
C LEU A 179 6.22 -9.07 -15.65
N PRO A 180 5.19 -9.92 -15.84
CA PRO A 180 5.34 -11.37 -15.66
C PRO A 180 6.39 -11.99 -16.58
N ILE A 181 6.50 -11.54 -17.83
CA ILE A 181 7.44 -12.10 -18.80
C ILE A 181 8.87 -11.80 -18.37
N LEU A 182 9.14 -10.56 -17.98
CA LEU A 182 10.43 -10.14 -17.47
C LEU A 182 10.80 -10.84 -16.17
N LEU A 183 9.87 -10.93 -15.22
CA LEU A 183 10.15 -11.60 -13.95
C LEU A 183 10.36 -13.10 -14.10
N LYS A 184 9.65 -13.75 -15.03
CA LYS A 184 9.88 -15.18 -15.33
C LYS A 184 11.23 -15.43 -15.97
N PHE A 185 11.69 -14.50 -16.82
CA PHE A 185 12.95 -14.66 -17.54
C PHE A 185 14.16 -14.24 -16.71
N PHE A 186 14.15 -13.02 -16.18
CA PHE A 186 15.28 -12.46 -15.42
C PHE A 186 15.24 -12.85 -13.95
N GLY A 187 14.06 -13.05 -13.36
CA GLY A 187 13.91 -13.12 -11.90
C GLY A 187 13.94 -11.74 -11.24
N VAL A 188 13.33 -11.63 -10.07
CA VAL A 188 13.15 -10.36 -9.34
C VAL A 188 14.49 -9.69 -9.04
N SER A 189 15.47 -10.45 -8.55
CA SER A 189 16.78 -9.92 -8.15
C SER A 189 17.52 -9.25 -9.31
N ASN A 190 17.54 -9.88 -10.48
CA ASN A 190 18.23 -9.34 -11.65
C ASN A 190 17.50 -8.09 -12.20
N VAL A 191 16.17 -8.09 -12.21
CA VAL A 191 15.39 -6.90 -12.61
C VAL A 191 15.68 -5.73 -11.68
N LEU A 192 15.71 -5.96 -10.36
CA LEU A 192 16.05 -4.93 -9.38
C LEU A 192 17.48 -4.43 -9.54
N GLU A 193 18.43 -5.31 -9.84
CA GLU A 193 19.82 -4.91 -10.08
C GLU A 193 19.95 -4.04 -11.34
N ILE A 194 19.24 -4.37 -12.42
CA ILE A 194 19.17 -3.54 -13.63
C ILE A 194 18.63 -2.14 -13.27
N PHE A 195 17.53 -2.06 -12.52
CA PHE A 195 16.97 -0.77 -12.10
C PHE A 195 17.88 0.01 -11.16
N LYS A 196 18.60 -0.66 -10.28
CA LYS A 196 19.57 0.00 -9.38
C LYS A 196 20.78 0.54 -10.13
N LYS A 197 21.24 -0.15 -11.18
CA LYS A 197 22.41 0.24 -11.98
C LYS A 197 22.09 1.36 -12.97
N LEU A 198 20.98 1.22 -13.72
CA LEU A 198 20.60 2.17 -14.77
C LEU A 198 19.71 3.32 -14.24
N GLY A 199 18.96 3.07 -13.18
CA GLY A 199 17.83 3.92 -12.80
C GLY A 199 16.62 3.69 -13.71
N MET A 200 15.43 3.99 -13.18
CA MET A 200 14.17 3.65 -13.83
C MET A 200 14.03 4.22 -15.25
N ASN A 201 14.34 5.51 -15.44
CA ASN A 201 14.15 6.16 -16.73
C ASN A 201 15.07 5.57 -17.82
N GLN A 202 16.31 5.23 -17.48
CA GLN A 202 17.26 4.68 -18.45
C GLN A 202 16.96 3.21 -18.74
N ALA A 203 16.56 2.43 -17.72
CA ALA A 203 16.12 1.07 -17.92
C ALA A 203 14.90 0.99 -18.85
N LEU A 204 13.90 1.86 -18.64
CA LEU A 204 12.72 1.94 -19.50
C LEU A 204 13.08 2.39 -20.92
N ALA A 205 13.95 3.40 -21.09
CA ALA A 205 14.40 3.83 -22.40
C ALA A 205 15.15 2.72 -23.16
N MET A 206 16.00 1.97 -22.46
CA MET A 206 16.71 0.82 -23.01
C MET A 206 15.73 -0.28 -23.45
N MET A 207 14.75 -0.62 -22.61
CA MET A 207 13.70 -1.58 -22.94
C MET A 207 12.84 -1.12 -24.13
N GLN A 208 12.60 0.18 -24.26
CA GLN A 208 11.87 0.75 -25.39
C GLN A 208 12.65 0.67 -26.70
N LEU A 209 13.96 0.92 -26.64
CA LEU A 209 14.83 0.88 -27.83
C LEU A 209 15.06 -0.55 -28.33
N LEU A 210 15.31 -1.49 -27.43
CA LEU A 210 15.60 -2.87 -27.79
C LEU A 210 14.30 -3.65 -28.08
N GLY A 211 13.27 -3.45 -27.26
CA GLY A 211 12.15 -4.39 -27.18
C GLY A 211 12.41 -5.49 -26.14
N THR A 212 11.32 -6.12 -25.65
CA THR A 212 11.40 -7.10 -24.56
C THR A 212 12.14 -8.37 -25.00
N ARG A 213 11.87 -8.86 -26.21
CA ARG A 213 12.46 -10.08 -26.76
C ARG A 213 13.95 -9.89 -27.00
N GLU A 214 14.31 -8.82 -27.69
CA GLU A 214 15.67 -8.50 -28.09
C GLU A 214 16.53 -8.25 -26.85
N MET A 215 15.97 -7.60 -25.81
CA MET A 215 16.65 -7.45 -24.53
C MET A 215 16.95 -8.81 -23.87
N MET A 216 15.99 -9.74 -23.90
CA MET A 216 16.21 -11.10 -23.37
C MET A 216 17.28 -11.84 -24.17
N GLU A 217 17.19 -11.83 -25.51
CA GLU A 217 18.19 -12.46 -26.38
C GLU A 217 19.60 -11.88 -26.18
N LEU A 218 19.70 -10.54 -26.11
CA LEU A 218 20.95 -9.84 -25.80
C LEU A 218 21.52 -10.28 -24.45
N SER A 219 20.68 -10.40 -23.42
CA SER A 219 21.17 -10.83 -22.09
C SER A 219 21.73 -12.25 -22.08
N VAL A 220 21.17 -13.16 -22.89
CA VAL A 220 21.71 -14.53 -23.07
C VAL A 220 23.01 -14.51 -23.85
N LEU A 221 23.14 -13.64 -24.84
CA LEU A 221 24.40 -13.48 -25.59
C LEU A 221 25.49 -12.92 -24.68
N LEU A 222 25.18 -11.86 -23.91
CA LEU A 222 26.11 -11.23 -22.99
C LEU A 222 26.58 -12.18 -21.88
N SER A 223 25.70 -13.04 -21.36
CA SER A 223 26.08 -14.01 -20.32
C SER A 223 27.08 -15.08 -20.80
N LYS A 224 27.21 -15.27 -22.12
CA LYS A 224 28.18 -16.18 -22.74
C LYS A 224 29.51 -15.49 -23.08
N MET A 225 29.58 -14.16 -23.02
CA MET A 225 30.80 -13.42 -23.33
C MET A 225 31.73 -13.35 -22.12
N ASN A 226 33.03 -13.50 -22.34
CA ASN A 226 34.04 -13.30 -21.30
C ASN A 226 34.55 -11.85 -21.33
N LEU A 227 33.79 -10.94 -20.72
CA LEU A 227 34.08 -9.51 -20.71
C LEU A 227 34.69 -9.10 -19.36
N ASP A 228 35.83 -8.42 -19.39
CA ASP A 228 36.47 -7.87 -18.19
C ASP A 228 36.06 -6.41 -17.98
N LEU A 229 35.56 -6.11 -16.78
CA LEU A 229 35.20 -4.75 -16.36
C LEU A 229 36.41 -3.79 -16.39
N GLN A 230 37.63 -4.29 -16.24
CA GLN A 230 38.86 -3.49 -16.30
C GLN A 230 39.13 -2.90 -17.69
N ASN A 231 38.58 -3.54 -18.74
CA ASN A 231 38.73 -3.09 -20.11
C ASN A 231 37.74 -1.98 -20.50
N ILE A 232 36.82 -1.61 -19.61
CA ILE A 232 35.90 -0.48 -19.84
C ILE A 232 36.72 0.82 -19.82
N PRO A 233 36.76 1.60 -20.91
CA PRO A 233 37.53 2.83 -20.96
C PRO A 233 37.11 3.80 -19.86
N SER A 234 38.07 4.27 -19.09
CA SER A 234 37.85 5.13 -17.91
C SER A 234 37.25 6.50 -18.22
N HIS A 235 37.20 6.93 -19.49
CA HIS A 235 36.50 8.15 -19.91
C HIS A 235 34.98 7.96 -20.07
N LEU A 236 34.49 6.71 -20.10
CA LEU A 236 33.07 6.38 -20.12
C LEU A 236 32.52 6.30 -18.70
N HIS A 237 32.27 7.45 -18.07
CA HIS A 237 31.66 7.48 -16.74
C HIS A 237 30.13 7.33 -16.81
N SER A 238 29.59 6.39 -16.04
CA SER A 238 28.16 6.36 -15.69
C SER A 238 27.82 7.61 -14.89
N LYS A 239 26.81 8.39 -15.30
CA LYS A 239 26.27 9.47 -14.46
C LYS A 239 25.80 8.85 -13.14
N PRO A 240 26.32 9.27 -11.97
CA PRO A 240 25.86 8.73 -10.70
C PRO A 240 24.40 9.12 -10.49
N VAL A 241 23.55 8.15 -10.17
CA VAL A 241 22.21 8.38 -9.64
C VAL A 241 22.38 9.07 -8.28
N VAL A 242 22.13 10.37 -8.24
CA VAL A 242 22.17 11.15 -6.99
C VAL A 242 20.98 10.69 -6.13
N LEU A 243 21.26 9.89 -5.10
CA LEU A 243 20.39 9.78 -3.93
C LEU A 243 20.42 11.14 -3.23
N GLU A 244 19.36 11.93 -3.38
CA GLU A 244 19.16 13.18 -2.65
C GLU A 244 19.14 12.90 -1.14
N LYS A 245 20.30 12.96 -0.50
CA LYS A 245 20.38 13.15 0.94
C LYS A 245 19.86 14.54 1.25
N GLN A 246 18.64 14.61 1.77
CA GLN A 246 18.11 15.79 2.46
C GLN A 246 19.15 16.27 3.48
N LYS A 247 19.88 17.34 3.14
CA LYS A 247 20.77 18.03 4.07
C LYS A 247 19.91 18.94 4.94
N SER A 248 19.78 18.53 6.20
CA SER A 248 19.42 19.38 7.32
C SER A 248 20.20 20.70 7.27
N LYS A 249 19.45 21.81 7.33
CA LYS A 249 19.99 23.16 7.48
C LYS A 249 20.80 23.23 8.79
N VAL A 250 22.10 23.42 8.68
CA VAL A 250 22.93 24.01 9.75
C VAL A 250 23.63 25.23 9.17
N SER A 251 23.33 26.37 9.76
CA SER A 251 23.82 27.72 9.45
C SER A 251 25.35 27.86 9.48
N PRO A 252 25.96 28.73 8.62
CA PRO A 252 27.41 28.88 8.55
C PRO A 252 27.97 29.71 9.71
N LYS A 253 28.88 29.10 10.51
CA LYS A 253 29.76 29.83 11.44
C LYS A 253 30.86 30.57 10.65
N LYS A 254 30.91 31.88 10.84
CA LYS A 254 31.94 32.83 10.38
C LYS A 254 33.36 32.30 10.65
N LYS A 255 34.24 32.29 9.63
CA LYS A 255 35.69 32.17 9.80
C LYS A 255 36.35 33.55 9.76
N ALA A 256 37.17 33.80 10.77
CA ALA A 256 37.92 35.02 11.02
C ALA A 256 39.09 35.22 10.04
N ALA A 257 39.41 36.50 9.79
CA ALA A 257 40.45 36.99 8.89
C ALA A 257 41.89 36.75 9.42
N PRO A 258 42.90 36.57 8.54
CA PRO A 258 44.29 36.56 8.95
C PRO A 258 44.92 37.97 8.87
N LYS A 259 45.52 38.43 9.98
CA LYS A 259 46.42 39.58 10.02
C LYS A 259 47.85 39.14 9.70
N LYS A 260 48.52 39.79 8.73
CA LYS A 260 49.99 39.94 8.71
C LYS A 260 50.38 41.41 8.45
N LYS A 261 51.40 41.85 9.18
CA LYS A 261 51.82 43.23 9.45
C LYS A 261 52.66 43.86 8.32
N LYS A 262 52.41 45.17 8.13
CA LYS A 262 53.29 46.33 7.86
C LYS A 262 54.53 46.17 6.95
N VAL A 263 54.52 46.94 5.86
CA VAL A 263 55.71 47.63 5.33
C VAL A 263 55.44 49.13 5.35
N VAL A 264 56.31 49.88 6.02
CA VAL A 264 56.32 51.34 6.11
C VAL A 264 57.15 51.86 4.94
N LYS A 265 56.60 52.77 4.12
CA LYS A 265 57.37 53.65 3.22
C LYS A 265 57.34 55.07 3.79
N ARG A 266 58.52 55.63 4.07
CA ARG A 266 58.76 57.08 4.22
C ARG A 266 58.98 57.68 2.84
N SER A 267 58.37 58.83 2.53
CA SER A 267 58.92 59.86 1.64
C SER A 267 58.12 61.16 1.82
N HIS A 268 58.84 62.21 2.24
CA HIS A 268 58.57 63.66 2.24
C HIS A 268 57.25 64.21 2.78
#